data_AF-A0A921CIT1-F1
#
_entry.id   AF-A0A921CIT1-F1
#
_cell.length_a   1.000
_cell.length_b   1.000
_cell.length_c   1.000
_cell.angle_alpha   90.00
_cell.angle_beta   90.00
_cell.angle_gamma   90.00
#
_symmetry.space_group_name_H-M   'P 1'
#
loop_
_entity.id
_entity.type
_entity.pdbx_description
1 polymer ?
#
loop_
_entity_poly.entity_id
_entity_poly.type
_entity_poly.pdbx_seq_one_letter_code
_entity_poly.pdbx_strand_id
1 'polypeptide(L)'
;MIVDLVESDRQATEDEVAQIVAHVSAAPFASRMIRSPRWFRNELARRGIVIPARISAAKFHLFRRVHLDEQWPPGTTLEDYVQDLRQAILHPQVQIWTYRYYGTPAVGFLAPSHIPDTSASTPFIFVAYSPQYGTIITGYQTGGPQNIFNSGAYQSVRQHR
;
A
#
# COMPACT_ATOMS: atom_id res chain seq x y z
N MET A 1 11.55 15.16 7.16
CA MET A 1 11.49 13.99 8.06
C MET A 1 11.61 12.66 7.33
N ILE A 2 10.60 12.12 6.62
CA ILE A 2 10.70 10.77 6.00
C ILE A 2 11.86 10.68 4.99
N VAL A 3 12.03 11.71 4.16
CA VAL A 3 13.16 11.77 3.21
C VAL A 3 14.50 11.76 3.95
N ASP A 4 14.64 12.59 4.99
CA ASP A 4 15.85 12.64 5.81
C ASP A 4 16.18 11.30 6.47
N LEU A 5 15.17 10.55 6.95
CA LEU A 5 15.37 9.20 7.50
C LEU A 5 15.91 8.22 6.45
N VAL A 6 15.40 8.30 5.21
CA VAL A 6 15.89 7.47 4.09
C VAL A 6 17.30 7.88 3.66
N GLU A 7 17.61 9.18 3.66
CA GLU A 7 18.90 9.71 3.24
C GLU A 7 20.01 9.47 4.24
N SER A 8 19.72 9.66 5.53
CA SER A 8 20.68 9.42 6.61
C SER A 8 20.79 7.96 7.03
N ASP A 9 19.87 7.11 6.58
CA ASP A 9 19.75 5.70 6.99
C ASP A 9 19.82 5.52 8.52
N ARG A 10 19.27 6.47 9.27
CA ARG A 10 19.23 6.40 10.74
C ARG A 10 17.91 5.80 11.23
N GLN A 11 17.91 5.41 12.49
CA GLN A 11 16.68 5.03 13.19
C GLN A 11 15.81 6.26 13.46
N ALA A 12 14.50 6.14 13.23
CA ALA A 12 13.53 7.12 13.70
C ALA A 12 13.42 7.07 15.23
N THR A 13 13.15 8.21 15.85
CA THR A 13 12.73 8.23 17.26
C THR A 13 11.27 7.83 17.39
N GLU A 14 10.82 7.52 18.62
CA GLU A 14 9.41 7.22 18.89
C GLU A 14 8.47 8.38 18.48
N ASP A 15 8.88 9.63 18.75
CA ASP A 15 8.14 10.82 18.34
C ASP A 15 8.04 10.94 16.81
N GLU A 16 9.12 10.65 16.09
CA GLU A 16 9.12 10.66 14.63
C GLU A 16 8.23 9.55 14.07
N VAL A 17 8.27 8.35 14.66
CA VAL A 17 7.36 7.26 14.32
C VAL A 17 5.91 7.68 14.50
N ALA A 18 5.57 8.26 15.65
CA ALA A 18 4.21 8.75 15.92
C ALA A 18 3.77 9.83 14.92
N GLN A 19 4.67 10.77 14.58
CA GLN A 19 4.41 11.79 13.56
C GLN A 19 4.20 11.20 12.17
N ILE A 20 5.00 10.19 11.78
CA ILE A 20 4.85 9.48 10.50
C ILE A 20 3.49 8.80 10.42
N VAL A 21 3.09 8.06 11.47
CA VAL A 21 1.80 7.37 11.51
C VAL A 21 0.65 8.36 11.40
N ALA A 22 0.65 9.41 12.24
CA ALA A 22 -0.39 10.43 12.22
C ALA A 22 -0.52 11.11 10.85
N HIS A 23 0.61 11.52 10.26
CA HIS A 23 0.66 12.16 8.94
C HIS A 23 0.15 11.23 7.83
N VAL A 24 0.64 9.99 7.77
CA VAL A 24 0.31 9.06 6.69
C VAL A 24 -1.11 8.52 6.81
N SER A 25 -1.64 8.33 8.02
CA SER A 25 -3.05 7.91 8.22
C SER A 25 -4.06 8.91 7.66
N ALA A 26 -3.70 10.20 7.62
CA ALA A 26 -4.52 11.27 7.05
C ALA A 26 -4.30 11.46 5.55
N ALA A 27 -3.27 10.82 4.97
CA ALA A 27 -2.89 11.04 3.58
C ALA A 27 -3.95 10.51 2.60
N PRO A 28 -4.14 11.19 1.45
CA PRO A 28 -4.96 10.66 0.38
C PRO A 28 -4.27 9.50 -0.35
N PHE A 29 -5.05 8.62 -0.96
CA PHE A 29 -4.53 7.72 -1.97
C PHE A 29 -4.21 8.50 -3.25
N ALA A 30 -3.16 8.13 -3.96
CA ALA A 30 -2.78 8.74 -5.22
C ALA A 30 -3.97 8.85 -6.21
N SER A 31 -4.32 10.08 -6.57
CA SER A 31 -5.48 10.40 -7.43
C SER A 31 -5.15 10.44 -8.92
N ARG A 32 -3.85 10.42 -9.27
CA ARG A 32 -3.39 10.49 -10.67
C ARG A 32 -4.07 9.45 -11.54
N MET A 33 -4.46 9.86 -12.74
CA MET A 33 -5.03 8.96 -13.74
C MET A 33 -3.92 8.14 -14.38
N ILE A 34 -4.08 6.82 -14.40
CA ILE A 34 -3.15 5.89 -15.02
C ILE A 34 -3.83 5.16 -16.17
N ARG A 35 -3.03 4.75 -17.16
CA ARG A 35 -3.51 3.90 -18.24
C ARG A 35 -3.71 2.48 -17.71
N SER A 36 -4.94 1.98 -17.79
CA SER A 36 -5.25 0.59 -17.48
C SER A 36 -4.72 -0.30 -18.62
N PRO A 37 -3.78 -1.22 -18.34
CA PRO A 37 -3.27 -2.14 -19.36
C PRO A 37 -4.41 -2.93 -20.02
N ARG A 38 -4.24 -3.29 -21.30
CA ARG A 38 -5.29 -4.03 -22.04
C ARG A 38 -5.62 -5.36 -21.38
N TRP A 39 -4.61 -6.10 -20.91
CA TRP A 39 -4.82 -7.38 -20.22
C TRP A 39 -5.69 -7.21 -18.97
N PHE A 40 -5.45 -6.17 -18.18
CA PHE A 40 -6.20 -5.87 -16.95
C PHE A 40 -7.67 -5.56 -17.24
N ARG A 41 -7.91 -4.74 -18.27
CA ARG A 41 -9.28 -4.45 -18.73
C ARG A 41 -10.00 -5.67 -19.26
N ASN A 42 -9.30 -6.53 -20.02
CA ASN A 42 -9.87 -7.76 -20.55
C ASN A 42 -10.23 -8.74 -19.42
N GLU A 43 -9.37 -8.86 -18.40
CA GLU A 43 -9.61 -9.76 -17.27
C GLU A 43 -10.81 -9.30 -16.44
N LEU A 44 -10.91 -8.01 -16.15
CA LEU A 44 -12.10 -7.43 -15.52
C LEU A 44 -13.36 -7.63 -16.38
N ALA A 45 -13.26 -7.47 -17.70
CA ALA A 45 -14.40 -7.65 -18.60
C ALA A 45 -14.93 -9.10 -18.60
N ARG A 46 -14.04 -10.11 -18.49
CA ARG A 46 -14.45 -11.52 -18.34
C ARG A 46 -15.25 -11.76 -17.05
N ARG A 47 -15.02 -10.94 -16.03
CA ARG A 47 -15.75 -10.94 -14.76
C ARG A 47 -16.95 -9.98 -14.76
N GLY A 48 -17.36 -9.47 -15.93
CA GLY A 48 -18.50 -8.57 -16.10
C GLY A 48 -18.23 -7.11 -15.74
N ILE A 49 -16.97 -6.72 -15.50
CA ILE A 49 -16.59 -5.38 -15.05
C ILE A 49 -15.92 -4.62 -16.20
N VAL A 50 -16.60 -3.59 -16.71
CA VAL A 50 -16.07 -2.73 -17.78
C VAL A 50 -15.53 -1.44 -17.19
N ILE A 51 -14.26 -1.16 -17.45
CA ILE A 51 -13.58 0.06 -17.01
C ILE A 51 -13.03 0.85 -18.21
N PRO A 52 -12.92 2.19 -18.11
CA PRO A 52 -12.32 3.00 -19.15
C PRO A 52 -10.82 2.72 -19.30
N ALA A 53 -10.23 3.21 -20.40
CA ALA A 53 -8.80 3.07 -20.66
C ALA A 53 -7.91 3.77 -19.62
N ARG A 54 -8.46 4.75 -18.89
CA ARG A 54 -7.78 5.46 -17.81
C ARG A 54 -8.66 5.52 -16.57
N ILE A 55 -8.11 5.16 -15.43
CA ILE A 55 -8.75 5.26 -14.10
C ILE A 55 -7.75 5.85 -13.10
N SER A 56 -8.22 6.29 -11.94
CA SER A 56 -7.31 6.72 -10.87
C SER A 56 -6.46 5.54 -10.38
N ALA A 57 -5.25 5.81 -9.90
CA ALA A 57 -4.40 4.78 -9.30
C ALA A 57 -5.13 4.04 -8.17
N ALA A 58 -5.88 4.76 -7.34
CA ALA A 58 -6.70 4.16 -6.27
C ALA A 58 -7.71 3.12 -6.80
N LYS A 59 -8.48 3.46 -7.85
CA LYS A 59 -9.41 2.51 -8.48
C LYS A 59 -8.70 1.32 -9.11
N PHE A 60 -7.54 1.54 -9.71
CA PHE A 60 -6.75 0.44 -10.28
C PHE A 60 -6.32 -0.55 -9.20
N HIS A 61 -5.82 -0.06 -8.07
CA HIS A 61 -5.43 -0.90 -6.94
C HIS A 61 -6.64 -1.62 -6.34
N LEU A 62 -7.77 -0.93 -6.11
CA LEU A 62 -9.02 -1.56 -5.66
C LEU A 62 -9.42 -2.73 -6.57
N PHE A 63 -9.57 -2.48 -7.88
CA PHE A 63 -10.02 -3.52 -8.80
C PHE A 63 -9.04 -4.69 -8.87
N ARG A 64 -7.74 -4.41 -8.77
CA ARG A 64 -6.74 -5.47 -8.69
C ARG A 64 -6.93 -6.31 -7.44
N ARG A 65 -7.06 -5.68 -6.26
CA ARG A 65 -7.13 -6.39 -4.98
C ARG A 65 -8.42 -7.18 -4.80
N VAL A 66 -9.55 -6.65 -5.26
CA VAL A 66 -10.85 -7.31 -5.14
C VAL A 66 -11.04 -8.38 -6.21
N HIS A 67 -10.75 -8.08 -7.49
CA HIS A 67 -11.21 -8.93 -8.60
C HIS A 67 -10.13 -9.78 -9.25
N LEU A 68 -8.85 -9.51 -9.05
CA LEU A 68 -7.78 -10.33 -9.62
C LEU A 68 -7.04 -11.10 -8.55
N ASP A 69 -6.62 -10.40 -7.49
CA ASP A 69 -5.88 -11.00 -6.39
C ASP A 69 -6.81 -11.61 -5.34
N GLU A 70 -8.12 -11.31 -5.38
CA GLU A 70 -9.16 -11.83 -4.48
C GLU A 70 -8.84 -11.64 -2.99
N GLN A 71 -8.07 -10.60 -2.66
CA GLN A 71 -7.60 -10.29 -1.30
C GLN A 71 -8.65 -9.55 -0.47
N TRP A 72 -9.59 -8.85 -1.11
CA TRP A 72 -10.69 -8.17 -0.44
C TRP A 72 -12.02 -8.79 -0.86
N PRO A 73 -13.03 -8.81 0.02
CA PRO A 73 -14.35 -9.34 -0.31
C PRO A 73 -14.96 -8.70 -1.57
N PRO A 74 -15.71 -9.46 -2.38
CA PRO A 74 -16.52 -8.88 -3.44
C PRO A 74 -17.46 -7.81 -2.88
N GLY A 75 -17.55 -6.67 -3.57
CA GLY A 75 -18.37 -5.54 -3.15
C GLY A 75 -17.65 -4.48 -2.31
N THR A 76 -16.41 -4.71 -1.88
CA THR A 76 -15.56 -3.68 -1.25
C THR A 76 -15.50 -2.43 -2.14
N THR A 77 -15.89 -1.28 -1.58
CA THR A 77 -15.84 -0.01 -2.28
C THR A 77 -14.45 0.63 -2.19
N LEU A 78 -14.23 1.72 -2.93
CA LEU A 78 -12.98 2.48 -2.80
C LEU A 78 -12.82 3.09 -1.40
N GLU A 79 -13.92 3.51 -0.79
CA GLU A 79 -13.92 4.09 0.56
C GLU A 79 -13.53 3.03 1.59
N ASP A 80 -14.15 1.85 1.53
CA ASP A 80 -13.81 0.72 2.40
C ASP A 80 -12.34 0.34 2.27
N TYR A 81 -11.86 0.17 1.04
CA TYR A 81 -10.47 -0.18 0.77
C TYR A 81 -9.50 0.85 1.35
N VAL A 82 -9.74 2.15 1.13
CA VAL A 82 -8.87 3.20 1.68
C VAL A 82 -8.96 3.24 3.20
N GLN A 83 -10.14 3.03 3.78
CA GLN A 83 -10.32 2.97 5.22
C GLN A 83 -9.57 1.79 5.85
N ASP A 84 -9.57 0.63 5.19
CA ASP A 84 -8.78 -0.52 5.61
C ASP A 84 -7.28 -0.21 5.63
N LEU A 85 -6.75 0.47 4.60
CA LEU A 85 -5.34 0.87 4.59
C LEU A 85 -5.02 1.82 5.75
N ARG A 86 -5.93 2.74 6.09
CA ARG A 86 -5.77 3.63 7.24
C ARG A 86 -5.79 2.87 8.56
N GLN A 87 -6.69 1.91 8.72
CA GLN A 87 -6.71 1.04 9.90
C GLN A 87 -5.41 0.25 10.05
N ALA A 88 -4.85 -0.26 8.94
CA ALA A 88 -3.55 -0.93 8.95
C ALA A 88 -2.41 0.01 9.37
N ILE A 89 -2.39 1.27 8.90
CA ILE A 89 -1.40 2.28 9.32
C ILE A 89 -1.51 2.59 10.82
N LEU A 90 -2.73 2.64 11.36
CA LEU A 90 -3.01 2.96 12.76
C LEU A 90 -2.93 1.75 13.70
N HIS A 91 -2.64 0.56 13.17
CA HIS A 91 -2.71 -0.66 13.96
C HIS A 91 -1.65 -0.65 15.09
N PRO A 92 -1.98 -1.06 16.33
CA PRO A 92 -1.03 -1.02 17.46
C PRO A 92 0.24 -1.85 17.27
N GLN A 93 0.17 -2.88 16.40
CA GLN A 93 1.30 -3.75 16.05
C GLN A 93 1.87 -3.44 14.66
N VAL A 94 1.64 -2.23 14.13
CA VAL A 94 2.18 -1.84 12.83
C VAL A 94 3.71 -1.81 12.89
N GLN A 95 4.33 -2.47 11.92
CA GLN A 95 5.74 -2.38 11.65
C GLN A 95 5.96 -1.33 10.57
N ILE A 96 6.97 -0.49 10.73
CA ILE A 96 7.23 0.64 9.83
C ILE A 96 8.61 0.47 9.20
N TRP A 97 8.71 0.66 7.89
CA TRP A 97 9.97 0.63 7.17
C TRP A 97 10.18 1.89 6.36
N THR A 98 11.40 2.41 6.33
CA THR A 98 11.83 3.34 5.30
C THR A 98 12.70 2.61 4.29
N TYR A 99 12.58 2.98 3.01
CA TYR A 99 13.35 2.36 1.94
C TYR A 99 13.40 3.26 0.70
N ARG A 100 14.23 2.88 -0.27
CA ARG A 100 14.16 3.38 -1.65
C ARG A 100 13.59 2.30 -2.55
N TYR A 101 12.64 2.68 -3.40
CA TYR A 101 12.12 1.84 -4.47
C TYR A 101 12.48 2.48 -5.81
N TYR A 102 13.32 1.80 -6.60
CA TYR A 102 13.97 2.38 -7.79
C TYR A 102 14.59 3.76 -7.49
N GLY A 103 15.33 3.85 -6.38
CA GLY A 103 15.99 5.07 -5.92
C GLY A 103 15.08 6.11 -5.25
N THR A 104 13.76 5.96 -5.34
CA THR A 104 12.80 6.93 -4.78
C THR A 104 12.48 6.61 -3.31
N PRO A 105 12.63 7.56 -2.37
CA PRO A 105 12.25 7.36 -0.97
C PRO A 105 10.78 6.99 -0.79
N ALA A 106 10.51 6.05 0.12
CA ALA A 106 9.18 5.63 0.52
C ALA A 106 9.19 5.16 1.98
N VAL A 107 7.99 5.09 2.55
CA VAL A 107 7.74 4.43 3.83
C VAL A 107 6.68 3.35 3.62
N GLY A 108 6.85 2.22 4.29
CA GLY A 108 5.96 1.07 4.28
C GLY A 108 5.44 0.78 5.67
N PHE A 109 4.19 0.34 5.75
CA PHE A 109 3.52 -0.07 6.97
C PHE A 109 3.04 -1.50 6.77
N LEU A 110 3.31 -2.40 7.71
CA LEU A 110 2.81 -3.77 7.72
C LEU A 110 2.11 -4.01 9.04
N ALA A 111 0.84 -4.33 8.98
CA ALA A 111 0.05 -4.67 10.15
C ALA A 111 -0.62 -6.02 9.94
N PRO A 112 -0.98 -6.74 11.02
CA PRO A 112 -1.91 -7.86 10.95
C PRO A 112 -3.16 -7.48 10.13
N SER A 113 -3.61 -8.39 9.27
CA SER A 113 -4.80 -8.17 8.46
C SER A 113 -6.05 -8.26 9.32
N HIS A 114 -6.91 -7.24 9.23
CA HIS A 114 -8.25 -7.25 9.80
C HIS A 114 -9.34 -7.57 8.76
N ILE A 115 -8.94 -7.82 7.50
CA ILE A 115 -9.88 -8.18 6.44
C ILE A 115 -10.39 -9.60 6.69
N PRO A 116 -11.71 -9.85 6.60
CA PRO A 116 -12.26 -11.20 6.72
C PRO A 116 -11.61 -12.19 5.76
N ASP A 117 -11.64 -13.47 6.12
CA ASP A 117 -11.06 -14.53 5.29
C ASP A 117 -11.75 -14.59 3.92
N THR A 118 -10.92 -14.42 2.90
CA THR A 118 -11.21 -14.63 1.48
C THR A 118 -10.40 -15.83 0.99
N SER A 119 -10.67 -16.31 -0.23
CA SER A 119 -9.90 -17.40 -0.85
C SER A 119 -8.39 -17.14 -0.92
N ALA A 120 -7.96 -15.88 -0.91
CA ALA A 120 -6.57 -15.46 -1.03
C ALA A 120 -6.10 -14.58 0.14
N SER A 121 -6.79 -14.62 1.29
CA SER A 121 -6.39 -13.85 2.47
C SER A 121 -5.00 -14.26 2.96
N THR A 122 -4.22 -13.28 3.39
CA THR A 122 -2.88 -13.48 3.97
C THR A 122 -2.78 -12.68 5.28
N PRO A 123 -1.88 -13.06 6.20
CA PRO A 123 -1.93 -12.58 7.59
C PRO A 123 -1.65 -11.09 7.79
N PHE A 124 -1.16 -10.37 6.78
CA PHE A 124 -0.79 -8.97 6.92
C PHE A 124 -1.32 -8.09 5.79
N ILE A 125 -1.55 -6.81 6.09
CA ILE A 125 -1.77 -5.73 5.12
C ILE A 125 -0.51 -4.88 5.06
N PHE A 126 0.03 -4.70 3.86
CA PHE A 126 1.10 -3.75 3.57
C PHE A 126 0.55 -2.50 2.90
N VAL A 127 0.99 -1.33 3.36
CA VAL A 127 0.68 -0.02 2.78
C VAL A 127 1.98 0.70 2.47
N ALA A 128 2.12 1.24 1.27
CA ALA A 128 3.26 2.06 0.88
C ALA A 128 2.84 3.52 0.64
N TYR A 129 3.65 4.45 1.13
CA TYR A 129 3.45 5.88 1.01
C TYR A 129 4.66 6.54 0.34
N SER A 130 4.38 7.49 -0.55
CA SER A 130 5.40 8.32 -1.18
C SER A 130 5.47 9.69 -0.50
N PRO A 131 6.57 10.02 0.20
CA PRO A 131 6.78 11.36 0.76
C PRO A 131 6.93 12.43 -0.32
N GLN A 132 7.39 12.06 -1.52
CA GLN A 132 7.51 12.99 -2.65
C GLN A 132 6.14 13.53 -3.10
N TYR A 133 5.12 12.68 -3.14
CA TYR A 133 3.79 13.06 -3.62
C TYR A 133 2.77 13.29 -2.51
N GLY A 134 3.12 12.99 -1.26
CA GLY A 134 2.21 13.16 -0.14
C GLY A 134 1.06 12.15 -0.13
N THR A 135 1.20 10.99 -0.79
CA THR A 135 0.09 10.07 -1.06
C THR A 135 0.42 8.61 -0.75
N ILE A 136 -0.59 7.84 -0.35
CA ILE A 136 -0.53 6.37 -0.41
C ILE A 136 -0.45 5.94 -1.88
N ILE A 137 0.49 5.06 -2.21
CA ILE A 137 0.76 4.62 -3.59
C ILE A 137 0.26 3.19 -3.87
N THR A 138 0.19 2.33 -2.86
CA THR A 138 -0.37 0.97 -2.96
C THR A 138 -0.75 0.44 -1.58
N GLY A 139 -1.73 -0.46 -1.54
CA GLY A 139 -1.99 -1.35 -0.41
C GLY A 139 -2.30 -2.77 -0.90
N TYR A 140 -1.91 -3.79 -0.16
CA TYR A 140 -2.20 -5.20 -0.46
C TYR A 140 -1.99 -6.10 0.73
N GLN A 141 -2.62 -7.28 0.71
CA GLN A 141 -2.29 -8.29 1.71
C GLN A 141 -1.04 -9.09 1.31
N THR A 142 -0.23 -9.48 2.29
CA THR A 142 0.99 -10.26 2.09
C THR A 142 1.26 -11.24 3.23
N GLY A 143 2.07 -12.27 2.95
CA GLY A 143 2.53 -13.25 3.94
C GLY A 143 3.61 -12.74 4.90
N GLY A 144 4.20 -11.57 4.64
CA GLY A 144 5.21 -10.96 5.51
C GLY A 144 6.19 -10.03 4.77
N PRO A 145 7.14 -9.42 5.49
CA PRO A 145 8.12 -8.47 4.94
C PRO A 145 9.00 -9.08 3.84
N GLN A 146 9.33 -10.37 3.95
CA GLN A 146 10.09 -11.13 2.95
C GLN A 146 9.40 -11.22 1.59
N ASN A 147 8.08 -11.05 1.52
CA ASN A 147 7.33 -11.04 0.27
C ASN A 147 7.20 -9.63 -0.33
N ILE A 148 7.56 -8.58 0.43
CA ILE A 148 7.55 -7.19 0.00
C ILE A 148 8.92 -6.82 -0.56
N PHE A 149 9.96 -7.05 0.26
CA PHE A 149 11.33 -6.64 -0.02
C PHE A 149 12.15 -7.78 -0.65
N ASN A 150 11.62 -8.39 -1.71
CA ASN A 150 12.16 -9.62 -2.34
C ASN A 150 12.91 -9.40 -3.65
N SER A 151 13.21 -8.15 -4.01
CA SER A 151 13.86 -7.83 -5.29
C SER A 151 14.92 -6.76 -5.12
N GLY A 152 15.89 -6.73 -6.04
CA GLY A 152 16.94 -5.70 -6.09
C GLY A 152 16.44 -4.28 -6.37
N ALA A 153 15.13 -4.09 -6.58
CA ALA A 153 14.51 -2.77 -6.71
C ALA A 153 14.42 -2.01 -5.38
N TYR A 154 14.49 -2.72 -4.24
CA TYR A 154 14.47 -2.15 -2.90
C TYR A 154 15.90 -1.95 -2.38
N GLN A 155 16.16 -0.77 -1.85
CA GLN A 155 17.47 -0.36 -1.32
C GLN A 155 17.28 0.35 0.01
N SER A 156 18.31 0.35 0.86
CA SER A 156 18.32 1.03 2.16
C SER A 156 17.07 0.70 3.01
N VAL A 157 16.68 -0.57 3.02
CA VAL A 157 15.50 -1.03 3.77
C VAL A 157 15.83 -1.04 5.25
N ARG A 158 15.13 -0.22 6.01
CA ARG A 158 15.29 -0.09 7.46
C ARG A 158 13.96 -0.22 8.16
N GLN A 159 13.90 -1.11 9.15
CA GLN A 159 12.75 -1.24 10.04
C GLN A 159 12.89 -0.30 11.24
N HIS A 160 11.84 0.47 11.52
CA HIS A 160 11.74 1.31 12.70
C HIS A 160 11.11 0.52 13.85
N ARG A 161 11.60 0.77 15.07
CA ARG A 161 11.17 0.14 16.32
C ARG A 161 10.59 1.23 17.20
#